data_AF-A0A381TD35-F1
#
_entry.id   AF-A0A381TD35-F1
#
_cell.length_a   1.000
_cell.length_b   1.000
_cell.length_c   1.000
_cell.angle_alpha   90.00
_cell.angle_beta   90.00
_cell.angle_gamma   90.00
#
_symmetry.space_group_name_H-M   'P 1'
#
loop_
_entity.id
_entity.type
_entity.pdbx_description
1 polymer ?
#
loop_
_entity_poly.entity_id
_entity_poly.type
_entity_poly.pdbx_seq_one_letter_code
_entity_poly.pdbx_strand_id
1 'polypeptide(L)'
;PIKAYQDEVVARGYITNREYRARVRSEGVGVPSRYQVLMAQQVHVGEGKARREKEIKIYHETVARVTANFEGILAEVKANAPTFREKQTTRDQARGAYESRTFLEATLRMKGIEPAAEISGMKAQYEEWKWLSQGADPGPGPSEPESPVTNKWAHNRRVSAEEATA
;
A
#
# COMPACT_ATOMS: atom_id res chain seq x y z
N PRO A 1 -16.46 7.26 34.93
CA PRO A 1 -17.42 7.94 34.01
C PRO A 1 -18.18 6.98 33.08
N ILE A 2 -17.49 6.11 32.33
CA ILE A 2 -18.12 5.26 31.30
C ILE A 2 -18.92 4.09 31.92
N LYS A 3 -18.41 3.44 32.99
CA LYS A 3 -19.10 2.32 33.66
C LYS A 3 -20.46 2.71 34.24
N ALA A 4 -20.53 3.85 34.94
CA ALA A 4 -21.80 4.34 35.50
C ALA A 4 -22.87 4.56 34.42
N TYR A 5 -22.48 5.10 33.26
CA TYR A 5 -23.39 5.27 32.13
C TYR A 5 -23.85 3.92 31.53
N GLN A 6 -22.94 2.94 31.45
CA GLN A 6 -23.29 1.60 30.99
C GLN A 6 -24.27 0.91 31.95
N ASP A 7 -24.05 1.02 33.26
CA ASP A 7 -24.93 0.45 34.29
C ASP A 7 -26.33 1.08 34.25
N GLU A 8 -26.43 2.40 34.01
CA GLU A 8 -27.71 3.10 33.82
C GLU A 8 -28.46 2.62 32.56
N VAL A 9 -27.77 2.41 31.45
CA VAL A 9 -28.37 1.93 30.19
C VAL A 9 -28.87 0.49 30.35
N VAL A 10 -28.10 -0.36 31.03
CA VAL A 10 -28.49 -1.75 31.33
C VAL A 10 -29.71 -1.78 32.25
N ALA A 11 -29.75 -0.95 33.30
CA ALA A 11 -30.89 -0.86 34.21
C ALA A 11 -32.17 -0.34 33.53
N ARG A 12 -32.05 0.56 32.53
CA ARG A 12 -33.19 1.03 31.72
C ARG A 12 -33.75 -0.03 30.77
N GLY A 13 -32.95 -1.03 30.41
CA GLY A 13 -33.31 -2.03 29.40
C GLY A 13 -33.42 -1.45 27.98
N TYR A 14 -33.52 -2.35 26.99
CA TYR A 14 -33.74 -1.96 25.59
C TYR A 14 -35.24 -1.81 25.31
N ILE A 15 -35.67 -0.59 25.00
CA ILE A 15 -37.05 -0.30 24.61
C ILE A 15 -37.19 -0.60 23.11
N THR A 16 -38.25 -1.31 22.72
CA THR A 16 -38.54 -1.54 21.30
C THR A 16 -38.97 -0.23 20.63
N ASN A 17 -38.75 -0.09 19.30
CA ASN A 17 -39.16 1.13 18.57
C ASN A 17 -40.66 1.45 18.76
N ARG A 18 -41.50 0.41 18.90
CA ARG A 18 -42.94 0.54 19.14
C ARG A 18 -43.24 1.16 20.51
N GLU A 19 -42.58 0.71 21.56
CA GLU A 19 -42.72 1.23 22.93
C GLU A 19 -42.16 2.64 23.04
N TYR A 20 -41.03 2.92 22.39
CA TYR A 20 -40.48 4.28 22.29
C TYR A 20 -41.48 5.24 21.65
N ARG A 21 -42.07 4.86 20.51
CA ARG A 21 -43.10 5.67 19.84
C ARG A 21 -44.39 5.78 20.64
N ALA A 22 -44.75 4.78 21.45
CA ALA A 22 -45.92 4.85 22.34
C ALA A 22 -45.66 5.82 23.50
N ARG A 23 -44.48 5.76 24.11
CA ARG A 23 -44.06 6.66 25.19
C ARG A 23 -44.00 8.12 24.73
N VAL A 24 -43.40 8.38 23.57
CA VAL A 24 -43.32 9.72 22.99
C VAL A 24 -44.71 10.28 22.69
N ARG A 25 -45.66 9.42 22.25
CA ARG A 25 -47.08 9.80 22.09
C ARG A 25 -47.79 10.07 23.42
N SER A 26 -47.54 9.28 24.47
CA SER A 26 -48.14 9.50 25.79
C SER A 26 -47.58 10.73 26.51
N GLU A 27 -46.33 11.08 26.26
CA GLU A 27 -45.66 12.30 26.76
C GLU A 27 -46.12 13.56 26.02
N GLY A 28 -46.95 13.43 24.97
CA GLY A 28 -47.50 14.56 24.19
C GLY A 28 -46.46 15.28 23.31
N VAL A 29 -45.22 14.78 23.28
CA VAL A 29 -44.14 15.34 22.45
C VAL A 29 -44.20 14.65 21.10
N GLY A 30 -44.58 15.37 20.03
CA GLY A 30 -44.53 14.81 18.68
C GLY A 30 -43.11 14.37 18.32
N VAL A 31 -42.95 13.21 17.65
CA VAL A 31 -41.65 12.86 17.07
C VAL A 31 -41.32 13.94 16.04
N PRO A 32 -40.24 14.72 16.21
CA PRO A 32 -39.94 15.81 15.31
C PRO A 32 -39.74 15.26 13.91
N SER A 33 -40.34 15.92 12.92
CA SER A 33 -40.15 15.54 11.54
C SER A 33 -38.69 15.71 11.14
N ARG A 34 -38.25 14.98 10.11
CA ARG A 34 -36.88 15.12 9.58
C ARG A 34 -36.54 16.58 9.25
N TYR A 35 -37.52 17.33 8.73
CA TYR A 35 -37.37 18.76 8.45
C TYR A 35 -37.16 19.59 9.72
N GLN A 36 -37.93 19.34 10.78
CA GLN A 36 -37.77 20.03 12.07
C GLN A 36 -36.40 19.75 12.70
N VAL A 37 -35.92 18.49 12.66
CA VAL A 37 -34.58 18.14 13.14
C VAL A 37 -33.49 18.85 12.34
N LEU A 38 -33.64 18.89 11.01
CA LEU A 38 -32.67 19.52 10.11
C LEU A 38 -32.61 21.03 10.27
N MET A 39 -33.75 21.68 10.56
CA MET A 39 -33.79 23.12 10.85
C MET A 39 -33.31 23.45 12.28
N ALA A 40 -33.51 22.55 13.24
CA ALA A 40 -32.99 22.70 14.60
C ALA A 40 -31.46 22.56 14.66
N GLN A 41 -30.90 21.73 13.79
CA GLN A 41 -29.48 21.70 13.51
C GLN A 41 -29.10 23.00 12.78
N GLN A 42 -28.74 24.06 13.51
CA GLN A 42 -28.32 25.37 13.01
C GLN A 42 -27.00 25.33 12.22
N VAL A 43 -26.77 24.28 11.43
CA VAL A 43 -25.55 23.97 10.69
C VAL A 43 -25.24 25.03 9.62
N HIS A 44 -26.26 25.77 9.17
CA HIS A 44 -26.15 26.79 8.12
C HIS A 44 -26.29 28.23 8.62
N VAL A 45 -26.54 28.45 9.92
CA VAL A 45 -26.84 29.78 10.47
C VAL A 45 -26.06 30.03 11.76
N GLY A 46 -25.71 31.29 12.03
CA GLY A 46 -25.12 31.72 13.30
C GLY A 46 -23.86 30.94 13.70
N GLU A 47 -23.79 30.52 14.96
CA GLU A 47 -22.63 29.79 15.50
C GLU A 47 -22.41 28.42 14.85
N GLY A 48 -23.47 27.73 14.42
CA GLY A 48 -23.34 26.40 13.81
C GLY A 48 -22.67 26.45 12.44
N LYS A 49 -22.91 27.52 11.65
CA LYS A 49 -22.16 27.80 10.42
C LYS A 49 -20.67 28.02 10.71
N ALA A 50 -20.36 28.86 11.70
CA ALA A 50 -18.98 29.16 12.07
C ALA A 50 -18.22 27.93 12.59
N ARG A 51 -18.89 27.04 13.34
CA ARG A 51 -18.33 25.75 13.78
C ARG A 51 -18.04 24.84 12.58
N ARG A 52 -18.99 24.70 11.66
CA ARG A 52 -18.82 23.88 10.45
C ARG A 52 -17.69 24.39 9.57
N GLU A 53 -17.52 25.70 9.41
CA GLU A 53 -16.41 26.26 8.65
C GLU A 53 -15.05 25.94 9.29
N LYS A 54 -14.95 25.96 10.63
CA LYS A 54 -13.74 25.55 11.34
C LYS A 54 -13.48 24.05 11.17
N GLU A 55 -14.50 23.22 11.28
CA GLU A 55 -14.40 21.77 11.07
C GLU A 55 -13.93 21.44 9.65
N ILE A 56 -14.46 22.14 8.64
CA ILE A 56 -14.04 21.98 7.25
C ILE A 56 -12.56 22.34 7.08
N LYS A 57 -12.10 23.45 7.69
CA LYS A 57 -10.68 23.83 7.65
C LYS A 57 -9.79 22.77 8.30
N ILE A 58 -10.13 22.33 9.51
CA ILE A 58 -9.39 21.28 10.22
C ILE A 58 -9.38 19.99 9.39
N TYR A 59 -10.50 19.63 8.77
CA TYR A 59 -10.58 18.47 7.89
C TYR A 59 -9.60 18.58 6.71
N HIS A 60 -9.58 19.70 6.00
CA HIS A 60 -8.65 19.88 4.88
C HIS A 60 -7.18 19.90 5.33
N GLU A 61 -6.85 20.54 6.44
CA GLU A 61 -5.50 20.53 7.02
C GLU A 61 -5.06 19.12 7.43
N THR A 62 -5.95 18.36 8.07
CA THR A 62 -5.66 16.98 8.49
C THR A 62 -5.52 16.05 7.29
N VAL A 63 -6.38 16.16 6.28
CA VAL A 63 -6.27 15.42 5.03
C VAL A 63 -4.94 15.73 4.35
N ALA A 64 -4.59 17.01 4.18
CA ALA A 64 -3.33 17.39 3.54
C ALA A 64 -2.11 16.80 4.26
N ARG A 65 -2.08 16.89 5.60
CA ARG A 65 -1.00 16.29 6.41
C ARG A 65 -0.92 14.78 6.26
N VAL A 66 -2.06 14.10 6.32
CA VAL A 66 -2.12 12.62 6.20
C VAL A 66 -1.69 12.19 4.80
N THR A 67 -2.15 12.86 3.75
CA THR A 67 -1.75 12.58 2.37
C THR A 67 -0.24 12.74 2.19
N ALA A 68 0.33 13.84 2.67
CA ALA A 68 1.78 14.06 2.60
C ALA A 68 2.58 12.97 3.33
N ASN A 69 2.13 12.55 4.52
CA ASN A 69 2.75 11.44 5.24
C ASN A 69 2.68 10.13 4.46
N PHE A 70 1.53 9.81 3.86
CA PHE A 70 1.38 8.61 3.05
C PHE A 70 2.21 8.64 1.78
N GLU A 71 2.34 9.79 1.12
CA GLU A 71 3.22 9.96 -0.04
C GLU A 71 4.69 9.71 0.32
N GLY A 72 5.14 10.22 1.47
CA GLY A 72 6.48 9.93 2.00
C GLY A 72 6.69 8.44 2.26
N ILE A 73 5.77 7.79 2.97
CA ILE A 73 5.83 6.35 3.25
C ILE A 73 5.85 5.53 1.94
N LEU A 74 5.03 5.91 0.95
CA LEU A 74 5.01 5.23 -0.34
C LEU A 74 6.32 5.41 -1.10
N ALA A 75 6.95 6.58 -1.03
CA ALA A 75 8.26 6.81 -1.63
C ALA A 75 9.33 5.94 -0.96
N GLU A 76 9.35 5.87 0.37
CA GLU A 76 10.27 5.01 1.13
C GLU A 76 10.06 3.53 0.82
N VAL A 77 8.80 3.06 0.78
CA VAL A 77 8.48 1.67 0.44
C VAL A 77 8.90 1.35 -0.99
N LYS A 78 8.72 2.28 -1.94
CA LYS A 78 9.18 2.10 -3.32
C LYS A 78 10.71 2.09 -3.41
N ALA A 79 11.40 2.93 -2.66
CA ALA A 79 12.85 2.98 -2.62
C ALA A 79 13.44 1.68 -2.03
N ASN A 80 12.79 1.13 -1.00
CA ASN A 80 13.20 -0.12 -0.35
C ASN A 80 12.60 -1.38 -1.00
N ALA A 81 11.80 -1.22 -2.05
CA ALA A 81 11.18 -2.36 -2.72
C ALA A 81 12.26 -3.15 -3.47
N PRO A 82 12.34 -4.48 -3.27
CA PRO A 82 13.34 -5.27 -3.96
C PRO A 82 13.11 -5.19 -5.47
N THR A 83 14.19 -4.98 -6.20
CA THR A 83 14.15 -4.89 -7.65
C THR A 83 13.67 -6.22 -8.27
N PHE A 84 13.19 -6.19 -9.51
CA PHE A 84 12.79 -7.42 -10.20
C PHE A 84 13.90 -8.47 -10.21
N ARG A 85 15.15 -8.01 -10.43
CA ARG A 85 16.34 -8.85 -10.46
C ARG A 85 16.62 -9.48 -9.09
N GLU A 86 16.50 -8.73 -8.00
CA GLU A 86 16.65 -9.26 -6.65
C GLU A 86 15.59 -10.33 -6.36
N LYS A 87 14.31 -10.06 -6.68
CA LYS A 87 13.23 -11.05 -6.51
C LYS A 87 13.49 -12.33 -7.28
N GLN A 88 13.97 -12.20 -8.52
CA GLN A 88 14.34 -13.35 -9.35
C GLN A 88 15.52 -14.11 -8.75
N THR A 89 16.57 -13.41 -8.34
CA THR A 89 17.76 -14.01 -7.73
C THR A 89 17.39 -14.78 -6.45
N THR A 90 16.59 -14.19 -5.56
CA THR A 90 16.12 -14.85 -4.32
C THR A 90 15.28 -16.09 -4.64
N ARG A 91 14.42 -16.02 -5.65
CA ARG A 91 13.61 -17.17 -6.09
C ARG A 91 14.49 -18.30 -6.65
N ASP A 92 15.46 -17.95 -7.48
CA ASP A 92 16.35 -18.92 -8.12
C ASP A 92 17.31 -19.54 -7.09
N GLN A 93 17.76 -18.77 -6.09
CA GLN A 93 18.47 -19.28 -4.91
C GLN A 93 17.61 -20.24 -4.08
N ALA A 94 16.37 -19.88 -3.76
CA ALA A 94 15.45 -20.75 -3.02
C ALA A 94 15.14 -22.06 -3.77
N ARG A 95 15.27 -22.07 -5.10
CA ARG A 95 15.14 -23.25 -5.96
C ARG A 95 16.45 -24.04 -6.11
N GLY A 96 17.55 -23.56 -5.55
CA GLY A 96 18.87 -24.19 -5.69
C GLY A 96 19.45 -24.09 -7.10
N ALA A 97 18.97 -23.18 -7.95
CA ALA A 97 19.45 -23.07 -9.34
C ALA A 97 20.96 -22.77 -9.39
N TYR A 98 21.44 -21.90 -8.50
CA TYR A 98 22.85 -21.51 -8.35
C TYR A 98 23.73 -22.55 -7.66
N GLU A 99 23.15 -23.61 -7.10
CA GLU A 99 23.89 -24.71 -6.45
C GLU A 99 23.92 -25.97 -7.32
N SER A 100 23.24 -25.94 -8.48
CA SER A 100 23.20 -27.08 -9.38
C SER A 100 24.55 -27.29 -10.08
N ARG A 101 24.94 -28.55 -10.24
CA ARG A 101 26.18 -28.95 -10.92
C ARG A 101 26.28 -28.36 -12.33
N THR A 102 25.20 -28.38 -13.09
CA THR A 102 25.17 -27.87 -14.47
C THR A 102 25.42 -26.37 -14.53
N PHE A 103 24.84 -25.60 -13.61
CA PHE A 103 25.08 -24.17 -13.50
C PHE A 103 26.53 -23.87 -13.12
N LEU A 104 27.05 -24.55 -12.08
CA LEU A 104 28.41 -24.33 -11.58
C LEU A 104 29.47 -24.73 -12.62
N GLU A 105 29.34 -25.89 -13.27
CA GLU A 105 30.28 -26.30 -14.31
C GLU A 105 30.26 -25.36 -15.52
N ALA A 106 29.08 -24.96 -15.98
CA ALA A 106 28.94 -24.06 -17.12
C ALA A 106 29.52 -22.67 -16.82
N THR A 107 29.22 -22.13 -15.64
CA THR A 107 29.69 -20.80 -15.24
C THR A 107 31.19 -20.78 -15.05
N LEU A 108 31.78 -21.75 -14.35
CA LEU A 108 33.23 -21.86 -14.18
C LEU A 108 33.96 -21.99 -15.53
N ARG A 109 33.46 -22.85 -16.43
CA ARG A 109 34.03 -22.97 -17.80
C ARG A 109 33.93 -21.67 -18.59
N MET A 110 32.79 -20.98 -18.53
CA MET A 110 32.64 -19.66 -19.17
C MET A 110 33.61 -18.62 -18.61
N LYS A 111 34.06 -18.77 -17.36
CA LYS A 111 35.07 -17.91 -16.71
C LYS A 111 36.50 -18.43 -16.89
N GLY A 112 36.70 -19.52 -17.62
CA GLY A 112 38.02 -20.11 -17.86
C GLY A 112 38.61 -20.86 -16.66
N ILE A 113 37.79 -21.20 -15.66
CA ILE A 113 38.20 -21.97 -14.49
C ILE A 113 37.83 -23.44 -14.72
N GLU A 114 38.77 -24.36 -14.47
CA GLU A 114 38.50 -25.79 -14.55
C GLU A 114 37.61 -26.21 -13.36
N PRO A 115 36.39 -26.74 -13.61
CA PRO A 115 35.48 -27.11 -12.54
C PRO A 115 36.04 -28.28 -11.71
N ALA A 116 36.01 -28.15 -10.39
CA ALA A 116 36.30 -29.26 -9.50
C ALA A 116 35.37 -30.46 -9.74
N ALA A 117 35.79 -31.68 -9.40
CA ALA A 117 34.98 -32.89 -9.61
C ALA A 117 33.73 -32.95 -8.70
N GLU A 118 33.84 -32.38 -7.49
CA GLU A 118 32.77 -32.34 -6.50
C GLU A 118 32.02 -30.99 -6.50
N ILE A 119 30.71 -31.03 -6.27
CA ILE A 119 29.83 -29.85 -6.24
C ILE A 119 30.27 -28.86 -5.14
N SER A 120 30.71 -29.36 -3.99
CA SER A 120 31.28 -28.58 -2.89
C SER A 120 32.48 -27.74 -3.34
N GLY A 121 33.40 -28.36 -4.09
CA GLY A 121 34.58 -27.70 -4.66
C GLY A 121 34.21 -26.67 -5.71
N MET A 122 33.27 -26.98 -6.61
CA MET A 122 32.80 -26.02 -7.61
C MET A 122 32.13 -24.80 -6.97
N LYS A 123 31.37 -25.01 -5.89
CA LYS A 123 30.73 -23.92 -5.14
C LYS A 123 31.78 -23.00 -4.49
N ALA A 124 32.85 -23.56 -3.93
CA ALA A 124 33.96 -22.78 -3.38
C ALA A 124 34.65 -21.93 -4.46
N GLN A 125 34.97 -22.54 -5.61
CA GLN A 125 35.55 -21.81 -6.75
C GLN A 125 34.64 -20.67 -7.23
N TYR A 126 33.33 -20.91 -7.29
CA TYR A 126 32.35 -19.91 -7.71
C TYR A 126 32.26 -18.73 -6.73
N GLU A 127 32.21 -19.00 -5.41
CA GLU A 127 32.19 -17.93 -4.40
C GLU A 127 33.51 -17.16 -4.34
N GLU A 128 34.66 -17.83 -4.45
CA GLU A 128 35.97 -17.17 -4.54
C GLU A 128 36.05 -16.25 -5.77
N TRP A 129 35.63 -16.74 -6.94
CA TRP A 129 35.56 -15.93 -8.15
C TRP A 129 34.63 -14.73 -7.96
N LYS A 130 33.46 -14.94 -7.36
CA LYS A 130 32.48 -13.88 -7.10
C LYS A 130 33.07 -12.81 -6.19
N TRP A 131 33.73 -13.20 -5.10
CA TRP A 131 34.44 -12.29 -4.20
C TRP A 131 35.53 -11.48 -4.90
N LEU A 132 36.36 -12.14 -5.71
CA LEU A 132 37.41 -11.48 -6.48
C LEU A 132 36.84 -10.52 -7.54
N SER A 133 35.69 -10.86 -8.13
CA SER A 133 35.04 -10.06 -9.16
C SER A 133 34.31 -8.82 -8.62
N GLN A 134 33.91 -8.81 -7.34
CA GLN A 134 33.18 -7.69 -6.75
C GLN A 134 34.07 -6.59 -6.16
N GLY A 135 35.39 -6.79 -6.04
CA GLY A 135 36.32 -5.76 -5.57
C GLY A 135 36.11 -5.35 -4.11
N ALA A 136 37.11 -4.69 -3.53
CA ALA A 136 37.09 -4.21 -2.15
C ALA A 136 36.25 -2.92 -1.97
N ASP A 137 34.94 -2.98 -2.21
CA ASP A 137 33.94 -2.04 -1.66
C ASP A 137 32.52 -2.51 -2.04
N PRO A 138 31.58 -2.76 -1.11
CA PRO A 138 30.18 -2.97 -1.48
C PRO A 138 29.52 -1.59 -1.71
N GLY A 139 30.01 -0.85 -2.70
CA GLY A 139 29.32 0.31 -3.28
C GLY A 139 28.17 -0.14 -4.18
N PRO A 140 27.14 0.70 -4.42
CA PRO A 140 25.93 0.29 -5.11
C PRO A 140 26.28 -0.25 -6.50
N GLY A 141 25.71 -1.42 -6.82
CA GLY A 141 26.14 -2.28 -7.90
C GLY A 141 26.34 -1.61 -9.26
N PRO A 142 27.11 -2.26 -10.16
CA PRO A 142 27.63 -1.64 -11.37
C PRO A 142 26.49 -1.22 -12.31
N SER A 143 26.41 0.08 -12.54
CA SER A 143 25.87 0.68 -13.75
C SER A 143 26.75 0.25 -14.93
N GLU A 144 26.23 -0.64 -15.76
CA GLU A 144 26.78 -1.00 -17.06
C GLU A 144 25.70 -0.86 -18.14
N PRO A 145 26.11 -0.65 -19.41
CA PRO A 145 25.57 0.39 -20.27
C PRO A 145 24.23 0.01 -20.89
N GLU A 146 23.39 1.02 -21.11
CA GLU A 146 22.16 0.91 -21.88
C GLU A 146 22.48 0.34 -23.27
N SER A 147 22.13 -0.94 -23.47
CA SER A 147 22.03 -1.54 -24.79
C SER A 147 20.66 -1.19 -25.37
N PRO A 148 20.56 -0.77 -26.65
CA PRO A 148 19.33 -0.25 -27.21
C PRO A 148 18.39 -1.41 -27.56
N VAL A 149 17.61 -1.89 -26.59
CA VAL A 149 16.56 -2.86 -26.87
C VAL A 149 15.28 -2.11 -27.18
N THR A 150 14.95 -2.14 -28.46
CA THR A 150 13.81 -1.52 -29.14
C THR A 150 12.49 -1.70 -28.40
N ASN A 151 11.78 -0.59 -28.19
CA ASN A 151 10.37 -0.56 -27.79
C ASN A 151 9.51 -1.32 -28.82
N LYS A 152 9.13 -2.57 -28.51
CA LYS A 152 8.16 -3.35 -29.29
C LYS A 152 6.92 -3.74 -28.49
N TRP A 153 6.40 -2.82 -27.67
CA TRP A 153 5.06 -2.96 -27.09
C TRP A 153 4.30 -1.64 -27.23
N ALA A 154 4.05 -1.25 -28.48
CA ALA A 154 3.08 -0.24 -28.83
C ALA A 154 2.03 -0.88 -29.72
N HIS A 155 1.12 -1.69 -29.16
CA HIS A 155 -0.12 -2.02 -29.85
C HIS A 155 -1.28 -2.23 -28.86
N ASN A 156 -2.38 -1.57 -29.22
CA ASN A 156 -3.75 -1.69 -28.72
C ASN A 156 -4.12 -0.85 -27.49
N ARG A 157 -4.34 0.45 -27.71
CA ARG A 157 -5.45 1.14 -27.04
C ARG A 157 -6.43 1.61 -28.13
N ARG A 158 -7.66 1.12 -28.01
CA ARG A 158 -8.80 1.37 -28.91
C ARG A 158 -9.02 2.87 -29.10
N VAL A 159 -9.16 3.28 -30.35
CA VAL A 159 -9.79 4.55 -30.73
C VAL A 159 -11.26 4.47 -30.28
N SER A 160 -11.69 5.40 -29.43
CA SER A 160 -13.13 5.62 -29.25
C SER A 160 -13.64 6.36 -30.48
N ALA A 161 -14.52 5.72 -31.22
CA ALA A 161 -15.33 6.37 -32.23
C ALA A 161 -16.42 7.13 -31.49
N GLU A 162 -16.29 8.46 -31.38
CA GLU A 162 -17.38 9.40 -31.10
C GLU A 162 -16.84 10.83 -31.23
N GLU A 163 -16.61 11.26 -32.48
CA GLU A 163 -16.53 12.69 -32.85
C GLU A 163 -16.78 12.80 -34.35
N ALA A 164 -18.03 12.55 -34.75
CA ALA A 164 -18.55 12.84 -36.08
C ALA A 164 -20.07 13.05 -36.04
N THR A 165 -20.53 14.01 -35.22
CA THR A 165 -21.81 14.70 -35.42
C THR A 165 -21.70 16.14 -34.91
N ALA A 166 -21.32 17.05 -35.81
CA ALA A 166 -21.73 18.45 -35.82
C ALA A 166 -21.56 18.98 -37.25
#